data_AF-A0A9W7B239-F1
#
_entry.id   AF-A0A9W7B239-F1
#
_cell.length_a   1.000
_cell.length_b   1.000
_cell.length_c   1.000
_cell.angle_alpha   90.00
_cell.angle_beta   90.00
_cell.angle_gamma   90.00
#
_symmetry.space_group_name_H-M   'P 1'
#
loop_
_entity.id
_entity.type
_entity.pdbx_description
1 polymer ?
#
loop_
_entity_poly.entity_id
_entity_poly.type
_entity_poly.pdbx_seq_one_letter_code
_entity_poly.pdbx_strand_id
1 'polypeptide(L)'
;MSAILQNNECLVDPLVSLASAFDAANAELVMLDKIITILTSTKDNNRISSNLHLSYSSMSALPCYSNCSVIATKAPKGTLLDVPPNPDSGSGYQLYVKSSLGNVDVFLVTMSSGSVIDSSIEHEGDHAEYAGRLILWYK
;
A
#
# COMPACT_ATOMS: atom_id res chain seq x y z
N MET A 1 -25.16 54.79 -22.97
CA MET A 1 -25.87 53.50 -22.80
C MET A 1 -25.26 52.34 -23.61
N SER A 2 -24.28 52.53 -24.52
CA SER A 2 -23.73 51.41 -25.30
C SER A 2 -22.64 50.59 -24.61
N ALA A 3 -21.85 51.17 -23.68
CA ALA A 3 -20.74 50.46 -23.04
C ALA A 3 -21.17 49.27 -22.14
N ILE A 4 -22.36 49.33 -21.56
CA ILE A 4 -22.87 48.26 -20.66
C ILE A 4 -23.31 47.03 -21.45
N LEU A 5 -23.89 47.22 -22.65
CA LEU A 5 -24.29 46.10 -23.51
C LEU A 5 -23.09 45.35 -24.08
N GLN A 6 -22.03 46.08 -24.42
CA GLN A 6 -20.81 45.52 -25.00
C GLN A 6 -19.97 44.71 -23.99
N ASN A 7 -20.05 45.07 -22.71
CA ASN A 7 -19.40 44.32 -21.62
C ASN A 7 -20.10 42.98 -21.33
N ASN A 8 -21.41 42.89 -21.55
CA ASN A 8 -22.17 41.66 -21.30
C ASN A 8 -21.89 40.61 -22.39
N GLU A 9 -21.75 41.01 -23.66
CA GLU A 9 -21.39 40.07 -24.74
C GLU A 9 -19.97 39.52 -24.57
N CYS A 10 -19.03 40.34 -24.08
CA CYS A 10 -17.64 39.94 -23.85
C CYS A 10 -17.46 38.91 -22.72
N LEU A 11 -18.42 38.81 -21.80
CA LEU A 11 -18.40 37.87 -20.67
C LEU A 11 -19.09 36.53 -20.96
N VAL A 12 -19.84 36.41 -22.05
CA VAL A 12 -20.53 35.17 -22.42
C VAL A 12 -19.54 34.07 -22.80
N ASP A 13 -18.53 34.38 -23.63
CA ASP A 13 -17.57 33.38 -24.10
C ASP A 13 -16.73 32.75 -22.96
N PRO A 14 -16.19 33.52 -21.99
CA PRO A 14 -15.51 32.94 -20.83
C PRO A 14 -16.43 32.07 -19.96
N LEU A 15 -17.69 32.47 -19.79
CA LEU A 15 -18.66 31.71 -18.98
C LEU A 15 -19.04 30.38 -19.65
N VAL A 16 -19.23 30.38 -20.97
CA VAL A 16 -19.49 29.16 -21.75
C VAL A 16 -18.28 28.23 -21.73
N SER A 17 -17.08 28.78 -21.89
CA SER A 17 -15.83 28.02 -21.79
C SER A 17 -15.64 27.39 -20.41
N LEU A 18 -15.93 28.14 -19.34
CA LEU A 18 -15.86 27.65 -17.97
C LEU A 18 -16.90 26.55 -17.69
N ALA A 19 -18.13 26.71 -18.19
CA ALA A 19 -19.17 25.68 -18.07
C ALA A 19 -18.76 24.39 -18.80
N SER A 20 -18.21 24.50 -20.00
CA SER A 20 -17.69 23.37 -20.76
C SER A 20 -16.53 22.67 -20.03
N ALA A 21 -15.61 23.45 -19.44
CA ALA A 21 -14.51 22.92 -18.63
C ALA A 21 -15.02 22.21 -17.36
N PHE A 22 -16.06 22.75 -16.72
CA PHE A 22 -16.72 22.11 -15.57
C PHE A 22 -17.38 20.79 -15.97
N ASP A 23 -18.11 20.75 -17.09
CA ASP A 23 -18.74 19.53 -17.58
C ASP A 23 -17.71 18.46 -17.94
N ALA A 24 -16.59 18.85 -18.56
CA ALA A 24 -15.48 17.96 -18.87
C ALA A 24 -14.85 17.37 -17.59
N ALA A 25 -14.55 18.21 -16.59
CA ALA A 25 -14.01 17.75 -15.32
C ALA A 25 -14.99 16.83 -14.56
N ASN A 26 -16.28 17.14 -14.61
CA ASN A 26 -17.31 16.30 -13.99
C ASN A 26 -17.44 14.95 -14.70
N ALA A 27 -17.29 14.90 -16.03
CA ALA A 27 -17.27 13.65 -16.79
C ALA A 27 -16.08 12.76 -16.38
N GLU A 28 -14.90 13.34 -16.12
CA GLU A 28 -13.74 12.60 -15.61
C GLU A 28 -13.99 12.03 -14.20
N LEU A 29 -14.56 12.83 -13.30
CA LEU A 29 -14.91 12.36 -11.94
C LEU A 29 -15.90 11.20 -11.99
N VAL A 30 -16.92 11.28 -12.85
CA VAL A 30 -17.89 10.19 -13.07
C VAL A 30 -17.19 8.93 -13.62
N MET A 31 -16.17 9.08 -14.47
CA MET A 31 -15.40 7.95 -14.97
C MET A 31 -14.56 7.29 -13.88
N LEU A 32 -13.90 8.09 -13.03
CA LEU A 32 -13.13 7.60 -11.90
C LEU A 32 -14.00 6.84 -10.90
N ASP A 33 -15.20 7.33 -10.60
CA ASP A 33 -16.16 6.66 -9.72
C ASP A 33 -16.58 5.29 -10.27
N LYS A 34 -16.81 5.19 -11.58
CA LYS A 34 -17.08 3.91 -12.24
C LYS A 34 -15.91 2.94 -12.10
N ILE A 35 -14.67 3.41 -12.26
CA ILE A 35 -13.47 2.58 -12.10
C ILE A 35 -13.37 2.07 -10.66
N ILE A 36 -13.55 2.94 -9.66
CA ILE A 36 -13.53 2.57 -8.24
C ILE A 36 -14.61 1.52 -7.95
N THR A 37 -15.81 1.71 -8.48
CA THR A 37 -16.94 0.78 -8.33
C THR A 37 -16.61 -0.60 -8.91
N ILE A 38 -16.02 -0.63 -10.11
CA ILE A 38 -15.61 -1.89 -10.76
C ILE A 38 -14.53 -2.60 -9.95
N LEU A 39 -13.50 -1.88 -9.50
CA LEU A 39 -12.41 -2.45 -8.71
C LEU A 39 -12.91 -3.01 -7.37
N THR A 40 -13.81 -2.29 -6.71
CA THR A 40 -14.44 -2.72 -5.44
C THR A 40 -15.30 -3.98 -5.66
N SER A 41 -16.12 -4.00 -6.70
CA SER A 41 -16.96 -5.16 -7.05
C SER A 41 -16.11 -6.38 -7.43
N THR A 42 -14.97 -6.16 -8.06
CA THR A 42 -14.02 -7.24 -8.45
C THR A 42 -13.32 -7.81 -7.23
N LYS A 43 -12.94 -6.96 -6.25
CA LYS A 43 -12.33 -7.36 -4.99
C LYS A 43 -13.23 -8.29 -4.16
N ASP A 44 -14.52 -7.96 -4.08
CA ASP A 44 -15.48 -8.74 -3.29
C ASP A 44 -16.06 -9.95 -4.06
N ASN A 45 -15.62 -10.16 -5.31
CA ASN A 45 -16.05 -11.30 -6.11
C ASN A 45 -15.39 -12.60 -5.63
N ASN A 46 -16.19 -13.49 -5.05
CA ASN A 46 -15.72 -14.74 -4.45
C ASN A 46 -14.98 -15.69 -5.43
N ARG A 47 -15.32 -15.63 -6.73
CA ARG A 47 -14.64 -16.45 -7.77
C ARG A 47 -13.22 -15.94 -8.08
N ILE A 48 -13.00 -14.65 -7.89
CA ILE A 48 -11.71 -14.00 -8.11
C ILE A 48 -10.85 -14.14 -6.85
N SER A 49 -11.44 -13.95 -5.66
CA SER A 49 -10.73 -14.03 -4.39
C SER A 49 -10.09 -15.40 -4.13
N SER A 50 -10.71 -16.50 -4.58
CA SER A 50 -10.12 -17.84 -4.44
C SER A 50 -8.85 -18.03 -5.29
N ASN A 51 -8.68 -17.22 -6.34
CA ASN A 51 -7.55 -17.29 -7.27
C ASN A 51 -6.51 -16.20 -7.02
N LEU A 52 -6.73 -15.29 -6.06
CA LEU A 52 -5.79 -14.23 -5.73
C LEU A 52 -4.75 -14.73 -4.73
N HIS A 53 -3.71 -15.38 -5.24
CA HIS A 53 -2.57 -15.83 -4.45
C HIS A 53 -1.26 -15.57 -5.21
N LEU A 54 -0.18 -15.44 -4.46
CA LEU A 54 1.17 -15.37 -5.00
C LEU A 54 1.90 -16.67 -4.67
N SER A 55 2.57 -17.24 -5.66
CA SER A 55 3.47 -18.38 -5.44
C SER A 55 4.84 -17.88 -4.98
N TYR A 56 5.58 -18.76 -4.29
CA TYR A 56 6.97 -18.51 -3.95
C TYR A 56 7.81 -18.16 -5.18
N SER A 57 7.65 -18.91 -6.28
CA SER A 57 8.43 -18.70 -7.51
C SER A 57 8.19 -17.33 -8.14
N SER A 58 6.95 -16.85 -8.13
CA SER A 58 6.62 -15.49 -8.60
C SER A 58 7.23 -14.41 -7.70
N MET A 59 7.25 -14.63 -6.38
CA MET A 59 7.85 -13.71 -5.43
C MET A 59 9.38 -13.68 -5.55
N SER A 60 10.03 -14.83 -5.58
CA SER A 60 11.50 -14.95 -5.68
C SER A 60 12.07 -14.46 -7.01
N ALA A 61 11.24 -14.43 -8.07
CA ALA A 61 11.62 -13.88 -9.36
C ALA A 61 11.72 -12.33 -9.34
N LEU A 62 11.12 -11.66 -8.35
CA LEU A 62 11.22 -10.21 -8.22
C LEU A 62 12.59 -9.85 -7.63
N PRO A 63 13.37 -8.98 -8.30
CA PRO A 63 14.71 -8.60 -7.84
C PRO A 63 14.71 -8.02 -6.41
N CYS A 64 13.62 -7.39 -6.01
CA CYS A 64 13.49 -6.79 -4.69
C CYS A 64 13.45 -7.82 -3.54
N TYR A 65 13.09 -9.08 -3.79
CA TYR A 65 13.14 -10.14 -2.77
C TYR A 65 14.41 -10.99 -2.85
N SER A 66 15.34 -10.67 -3.76
CA SER A 66 16.62 -11.36 -3.82
C SER A 66 17.45 -11.07 -2.57
N ASN A 67 18.06 -12.12 -1.99
CA ASN A 67 18.92 -12.06 -0.80
C ASN A 67 18.31 -11.41 0.45
N CYS A 68 16.97 -11.29 0.53
CA CYS A 68 16.27 -10.76 1.69
C CYS A 68 15.62 -11.89 2.49
N SER A 69 15.54 -11.74 3.81
CA SER A 69 14.62 -12.55 4.61
C SER A 69 13.20 -12.00 4.44
N VAL A 70 12.24 -12.85 4.05
CA VAL A 70 10.86 -12.45 3.76
C VAL A 70 9.90 -13.09 4.74
N ILE A 71 9.15 -12.25 5.45
CA ILE A 71 8.08 -12.67 6.36
C ILE A 71 6.75 -12.26 5.73
N ALA A 72 5.83 -13.20 5.65
CA ALA A 72 4.46 -12.99 5.21
C ALA A 72 3.52 -13.00 6.40
N THR A 73 2.70 -11.98 6.54
CA THR A 73 1.71 -11.85 7.61
C THR A 73 0.32 -11.72 7.02
N LYS A 74 -0.60 -12.52 7.54
CA LYS A 74 -2.03 -12.48 7.21
C LYS A 74 -2.79 -12.07 8.46
N ALA A 75 -3.47 -10.93 8.37
CA ALA A 75 -4.17 -10.37 9.51
C ALA A 75 -5.60 -9.94 9.17
N PRO A 76 -6.52 -9.90 10.14
CA PRO A 76 -7.83 -9.29 9.98
C PRO A 76 -7.68 -7.80 9.62
N LYS A 77 -8.65 -7.25 8.87
CA LYS A 77 -8.75 -5.80 8.65
C LYS A 77 -8.78 -5.06 9.99
N GLY A 78 -8.12 -3.90 10.05
CA GLY A 78 -8.00 -3.11 11.29
C GLY A 78 -6.91 -3.58 12.25
N THR A 79 -6.09 -4.56 11.87
CA THR A 79 -4.86 -4.91 12.60
C THR A 79 -3.87 -3.74 12.53
N LEU A 80 -3.32 -3.36 13.69
CA LEU A 80 -2.33 -2.30 13.81
C LEU A 80 -0.92 -2.88 13.65
N LEU A 81 -0.11 -2.20 12.83
CA LEU A 81 1.32 -2.44 12.69
C LEU A 81 2.04 -1.25 13.31
N ASP A 82 2.78 -1.48 14.39
CA ASP A 82 3.54 -0.44 15.08
C ASP A 82 5.04 -0.71 14.97
N VAL A 83 5.79 0.33 14.62
CA VAL A 83 7.24 0.29 14.45
C VAL A 83 7.79 1.40 15.35
N PRO A 84 8.54 1.06 16.41
CA PRO A 84 9.06 2.07 17.31
C PRO A 84 10.01 3.03 16.57
N PRO A 85 10.00 4.33 16.93
CA PRO A 85 10.66 5.40 16.19
C PRO A 85 12.19 5.30 16.18
N ASN A 86 12.79 4.53 17.10
CA ASN A 86 14.21 4.24 17.11
C ASN A 86 14.42 2.86 17.77
N PRO A 87 15.25 1.96 17.23
CA PRO A 87 15.83 0.92 18.06
C PRO A 87 16.58 1.60 19.22
N ASP A 88 16.13 1.42 20.46
CA ASP A 88 16.91 1.84 21.62
C ASP A 88 18.31 1.24 21.48
N SER A 89 19.36 1.99 21.79
CA SER A 89 20.76 1.56 21.64
C SER A 89 20.99 0.21 22.35
N GLY A 90 20.91 -0.89 21.60
CA GLY A 90 21.01 -2.27 22.11
C GLY A 90 19.78 -3.15 21.90
N SER A 91 18.61 -2.58 21.64
CA SER A 91 17.43 -3.30 21.14
C SER A 91 17.46 -3.33 19.61
N GLY A 92 17.38 -4.51 18.99
CA GLY A 92 17.29 -4.62 17.53
C GLY A 92 16.01 -3.97 16.98
N TYR A 93 15.86 -3.94 15.66
CA TYR A 93 14.62 -3.47 15.04
C TYR A 93 13.43 -4.31 15.50
N GLN A 94 12.36 -3.64 15.95
CA GLN A 94 11.15 -4.27 16.43
C GLN A 94 9.96 -3.94 15.54
N LEU A 95 8.99 -4.85 15.52
CA LEU A 95 7.73 -4.67 14.82
C LEU A 95 6.64 -5.33 15.66
N TYR A 96 5.62 -4.55 16.02
CA TYR A 96 4.50 -5.01 16.84
C TYR A 96 3.25 -5.13 15.97
N VAL A 97 2.64 -6.31 15.97
CA VAL A 97 1.38 -6.56 15.25
C VAL A 97 0.28 -6.78 16.28
N LYS A 98 -0.73 -5.91 16.30
CA LYS A 98 -1.83 -5.95 17.26
C LYS A 98 -3.17 -6.05 16.55
N SER A 99 -3.84 -7.19 16.71
CA SER A 99 -5.21 -7.38 16.21
C SER A 99 -6.20 -7.51 17.36
N SER A 100 -7.33 -6.82 17.25
CA SER A 100 -8.47 -6.94 18.17
C SER A 100 -9.59 -7.80 17.60
N LEU A 101 -9.50 -8.20 16.34
CA LEU A 101 -10.59 -8.83 15.57
C LEU A 101 -10.31 -10.29 15.19
N GLY A 102 -9.15 -10.83 15.56
CA GLY A 102 -8.82 -12.24 15.34
C GLY A 102 -7.33 -12.54 15.35
N ASN A 103 -7.00 -13.77 15.02
CA ASN A 103 -5.63 -14.26 14.95
C ASN A 103 -4.87 -13.62 13.79
N VAL A 104 -3.56 -13.45 14.00
CA VAL A 104 -2.60 -13.06 12.98
C VAL A 104 -1.77 -14.29 12.62
N ASP A 105 -1.77 -14.68 11.35
CA ASP A 105 -0.93 -15.78 10.88
C ASP A 105 0.39 -15.19 10.35
N VAL A 106 1.53 -15.75 10.76
CA VAL A 106 2.88 -15.29 10.35
C VAL A 106 3.66 -16.47 9.77
N PHE A 107 4.27 -16.25 8.60
CA PHE A 107 5.00 -17.26 7.85
C PHE A 107 6.37 -16.72 7.44
N LEU A 108 7.43 -17.50 7.67
CA LEU A 108 8.73 -17.25 7.06
C LEU A 108 8.72 -17.85 5.65
N VAL A 109 8.90 -17.01 4.63
CA VAL A 109 8.84 -17.42 3.22
C VAL A 109 10.23 -17.71 2.66
N THR A 110 11.19 -16.84 2.96
CA THR A 110 12.60 -17.00 2.58
C THR A 110 13.46 -16.53 3.74
N MET A 111 14.53 -17.27 4.01
CA MET A 111 15.59 -16.80 4.90
C MET A 111 16.80 -16.43 4.06
N SER A 112 17.33 -15.21 4.23
CA SER A 112 18.61 -14.85 3.64
C SER A 112 19.71 -15.66 4.34
N SER A 113 20.72 -16.10 3.58
CA SER A 113 21.79 -16.97 4.07
C SER A 113 22.74 -16.32 5.10
N GLY A 114 22.37 -15.18 5.69
CA GLY A 114 23.09 -14.55 6.79
C GLY A 114 22.73 -15.23 8.10
N SER A 115 23.72 -15.85 8.74
CA SER A 115 23.69 -16.56 10.03
C SER A 115 22.47 -16.30 10.92
N VAL A 116 21.71 -17.36 11.21
CA VAL A 116 20.72 -17.38 12.30
C VAL A 116 21.46 -17.24 13.62
N ILE A 117 21.58 -16.02 14.14
CA ILE A 117 22.02 -15.82 15.53
C ILE A 117 20.82 -16.02 16.44
N ASP A 118 20.82 -17.15 17.14
CA ASP A 118 19.98 -17.41 18.30
C ASP A 118 20.12 -16.24 19.29
N SER A 119 18.99 -15.71 19.76
CA SER A 119 18.91 -14.45 20.50
C SER A 119 19.42 -14.63 21.93
N SER A 120 20.72 -14.38 22.15
CA SER A 120 21.31 -13.85 23.39
C SER A 120 22.79 -13.52 23.16
N ILE A 121 23.11 -12.55 22.30
CA ILE A 121 24.49 -12.04 22.19
C ILE A 121 24.44 -10.52 22.04
N GLU A 122 24.87 -9.82 23.10
CA GLU A 122 25.34 -8.45 23.03
C GLU A 122 26.63 -8.46 22.19
N HIS A 123 26.62 -7.91 20.97
CA HIS A 123 27.87 -7.56 20.30
C HIS A 123 27.73 -6.36 19.36
N GLU A 124 28.22 -5.24 19.89
CA GLU A 124 29.19 -4.32 19.30
C GLU A 124 29.61 -4.57 17.84
N GLY A 125 29.29 -3.61 16.98
CA GLY A 125 30.26 -3.08 16.02
C GLY A 125 30.54 -3.86 14.75
N ASP A 126 29.53 -4.29 13.99
CA ASP A 126 29.66 -4.38 12.52
C ASP A 126 28.31 -4.17 11.84
N HIS A 127 28.21 -3.16 10.97
CA HIS A 127 26.97 -2.81 10.27
C HIS A 127 26.74 -3.76 9.08
N ALA A 128 26.40 -5.02 9.37
CA ALA A 128 25.79 -5.89 8.36
C ALA A 128 24.40 -5.34 8.02
N GLU A 129 24.19 -4.95 6.76
CA GLU A 129 22.89 -4.50 6.25
C GLU A 129 21.93 -5.70 6.18
N TYR A 130 21.27 -6.00 7.30
CA TYR A 130 20.22 -7.01 7.35
C TYR A 130 18.95 -6.49 6.66
N ALA A 131 18.77 -6.83 5.40
CA ALA A 131 17.55 -6.51 4.65
C ALA A 131 16.44 -7.55 4.92
N GLY A 132 15.54 -7.22 5.84
CA GLY A 132 14.28 -7.94 6.07
C GLY A 132 13.11 -7.28 5.33
N ARG A 133 12.19 -8.08 4.79
CA ARG A 133 10.96 -7.59 4.13
C ARG A 133 9.72 -8.23 4.73
N LEU A 134 8.73 -7.40 5.06
CA LEU A 134 7.41 -7.82 5.53
C LEU A 134 6.37 -7.64 4.44
N ILE A 135 5.65 -8.70 4.12
CA ILE A 135 4.48 -8.65 3.25
C ILE A 135 3.25 -8.80 4.14
N LEU A 136 2.43 -7.76 4.23
CA LEU A 136 1.17 -7.79 4.97
C LEU A 136 0.00 -7.81 4.00
N TRP A 137 -0.91 -8.78 4.15
CA TRP A 137 -2.18 -8.77 3.46
C TRP A 137 -3.35 -9.01 4.42
N TYR A 138 -4.51 -8.49 4.03
CA TYR A 138 -5.74 -8.58 4.81
C TYR A 138 -6.73 -9.55 4.18
N LYS A 139 -7.53 -10.20 5.02
CA LYS A 139 -8.74 -10.92 4.61
C LYS A 139 -9.95 -9.99 4.57
#